data_AF-A0A7K4HJP8-F1
#
_entry.id   AF-A0A7K4HJP8-F1
#
_cell.length_a   1.000
_cell.length_b   1.000
_cell.length_c   1.000
_cell.angle_alpha   90.00
_cell.angle_beta   90.00
_cell.angle_gamma   90.00
#
_symmetry.space_group_name_H-M   'P 1'
#
loop_
_entity.id
_entity.type
_entity.pdbx_description
1 polymer ?
#
loop_
_entity_poly.entity_id
_entity_poly.type
_entity_poly.pdbx_seq_one_letter_code
_entity_poly.pdbx_strand_id
1 'polypeptide(L)'
;MPSRRGDGTLVFKICFYGPSLGGKTTALEWVYNREGLASGDMQQIQDPTGRTLFFDRVVARVSNVVFQVYTVAGQRRHKFQRQTVLKGTDAVIFTWDSLIDQWGENIWSLKELLKFYGNKLIPAKPFDPPEVPIVVLANKRDLEDIVEISKLRQVLDTAKLNHCLIYETIAITGVNVKRAFVYAARQAVLNHYKKLSGKSTESDPF
;
A
#
# COMPACT_ATOMS: atom_id res chain seq x y z
N MET A 1 6.08 -1.06 -12.85
CA MET A 1 5.50 -1.05 -14.21
C MET A 1 4.45 -2.12 -14.17
N PRO A 2 3.18 -1.79 -14.45
CA PRO A 2 2.10 -2.76 -14.39
C PRO A 2 2.37 -3.88 -15.39
N SER A 3 1.92 -5.09 -15.06
CA SER A 3 1.97 -6.20 -16.01
C SER A 3 0.84 -6.09 -17.02
N ARG A 4 1.00 -6.74 -18.19
CA ARG A 4 -0.04 -6.86 -19.21
C ARG A 4 -0.48 -8.31 -19.33
N ARG A 5 -1.79 -8.54 -19.38
CA ARG A 5 -2.36 -9.84 -19.76
C ARG A 5 -2.29 -10.01 -21.29
N GLY A 6 -2.48 -11.24 -21.75
CA GLY A 6 -2.49 -11.56 -23.19
C GLY A 6 -3.57 -10.82 -23.99
N ASP A 7 -4.64 -10.34 -23.33
CA ASP A 7 -5.71 -9.53 -23.91
C ASP A 7 -5.42 -8.01 -23.91
N GLY A 8 -4.22 -7.60 -23.48
CA GLY A 8 -3.83 -6.19 -23.40
C GLY A 8 -4.26 -5.46 -22.12
N THR A 9 -5.01 -6.12 -21.22
CA THR A 9 -5.44 -5.54 -19.94
C THR A 9 -4.23 -5.20 -19.06
N LEU A 10 -4.21 -3.96 -18.54
CA LEU A 10 -3.20 -3.53 -17.57
C LEU A 10 -3.53 -4.04 -16.17
N VAL A 11 -2.52 -4.59 -15.50
CA VAL A 11 -2.62 -5.13 -14.15
C VAL A 11 -1.65 -4.38 -13.22
N PHE A 12 -2.21 -3.67 -12.25
CA PHE A 12 -1.46 -2.90 -11.26
C PHE A 12 -1.39 -3.63 -9.94
N LYS A 13 -0.22 -3.64 -9.32
CA LYS A 13 -0.03 -4.28 -8.02
C LYS A 13 -0.10 -3.25 -6.89
N ILE A 14 -1.05 -3.42 -5.97
CA ILE A 14 -1.17 -2.60 -4.75
C ILE A 14 -0.77 -3.45 -3.54
N CYS A 15 0.12 -2.94 -2.69
CA CYS A 15 0.63 -3.69 -1.54
C CYS A 15 0.29 -2.99 -0.22
N PHE A 16 -0.46 -3.67 0.65
CA PHE A 16 -0.66 -3.27 2.04
C PHE A 16 0.54 -3.70 2.88
N TYR A 17 1.24 -2.72 3.46
CA TYR A 17 2.41 -2.91 4.33
C TYR A 17 2.15 -2.29 5.71
N GLY A 18 2.91 -2.67 6.73
CA GLY A 18 2.74 -2.17 8.11
C GLY A 18 2.96 -3.26 9.16
N PRO A 19 2.91 -2.90 10.47
CA PRO A 19 3.22 -3.82 11.55
C PRO A 19 2.21 -4.97 11.62
N SER A 20 2.58 -6.05 12.31
CA SER A 20 1.65 -7.13 12.60
C SER A 20 0.39 -6.61 13.31
N LEU A 21 -0.78 -7.18 13.02
CA LEU A 21 -2.06 -6.82 13.64
C LEU A 21 -2.50 -5.34 13.51
N GLY A 22 -1.82 -4.53 12.68
CA GLY A 22 -2.21 -3.15 12.41
C GLY A 22 -3.50 -2.98 11.59
N GLY A 23 -4.13 -4.07 11.12
CA GLY A 23 -5.41 -4.05 10.39
C GLY A 23 -5.31 -4.07 8.86
N LYS A 24 -4.18 -4.50 8.29
CA LYS A 24 -3.97 -4.65 6.84
C LYS A 24 -5.00 -5.57 6.17
N THR A 25 -5.15 -6.78 6.70
CA THR A 25 -6.11 -7.78 6.17
C THR A 25 -7.54 -7.29 6.33
N THR A 26 -7.90 -6.73 7.49
CA THR A 26 -9.23 -6.14 7.71
C THR A 26 -9.56 -5.03 6.71
N ALA A 27 -8.61 -4.13 6.43
CA ALA A 27 -8.83 -3.07 5.45
C ALA A 27 -9.02 -3.64 4.03
N LEU A 28 -8.24 -4.65 3.65
CA LEU A 28 -8.39 -5.32 2.36
C LEU A 28 -9.70 -6.10 2.25
N GLU A 29 -10.07 -6.85 3.29
CA GLU A 29 -11.35 -7.56 3.38
C GLU A 29 -12.53 -6.59 3.27
N TRP A 30 -12.42 -5.40 3.87
CA TRP A 30 -13.43 -4.37 3.72
C TRP A 30 -13.56 -3.90 2.26
N VAL A 31 -12.44 -3.61 1.59
CA VAL A 31 -12.43 -3.24 0.15
C VAL A 31 -12.99 -4.36 -0.72
N TYR A 32 -12.75 -5.62 -0.35
CA TYR A 32 -13.22 -6.79 -1.09
C TYR A 32 -14.72 -7.02 -0.91
N ASN A 33 -15.19 -7.12 0.34
CA ASN A 33 -16.52 -7.60 0.67
C ASN A 33 -17.62 -6.54 0.48
N ARG A 34 -17.34 -5.26 0.73
CA ARG A 34 -18.41 -4.25 0.83
C ARG A 34 -18.58 -3.35 -0.40
N GLU A 35 -17.65 -3.41 -1.35
CA GLU A 35 -17.63 -2.46 -2.47
C GLU A 35 -18.04 -3.06 -3.82
N GLY A 36 -18.30 -4.38 -3.92
CA GLY A 36 -18.61 -5.02 -5.21
C GLY A 36 -17.50 -4.87 -6.28
N LEU A 37 -16.35 -4.28 -5.90
CA LEU A 37 -15.17 -4.09 -6.72
C LEU A 37 -14.42 -5.40 -6.95
N ALA A 38 -14.65 -6.38 -6.09
CA ALA A 38 -14.06 -7.69 -6.13
C ALA A 38 -14.61 -8.52 -7.31
N SER A 39 -13.70 -9.06 -8.12
CA SER A 39 -14.00 -10.13 -9.06
C SER A 39 -13.10 -11.34 -8.74
N GLY A 40 -13.71 -12.52 -8.55
CA GLY A 40 -12.99 -13.76 -8.21
C GLY A 40 -12.73 -13.96 -6.71
N ASP A 41 -12.27 -15.15 -6.33
CA ASP A 41 -12.10 -15.58 -4.93
C ASP A 41 -10.88 -14.93 -4.26
N MET A 42 -11.05 -14.52 -3.00
CA MET A 42 -9.94 -14.13 -2.15
C MET A 42 -9.07 -15.37 -1.86
N GLN A 43 -7.86 -15.38 -2.40
CA GLN A 43 -6.88 -16.41 -2.06
C GLN A 43 -6.17 -15.99 -0.77
N GLN A 44 -6.60 -16.58 0.35
CA GLN A 44 -5.90 -16.51 1.62
C GLN A 44 -4.99 -17.71 1.75
N ILE A 45 -3.71 -17.48 2.03
CA ILE A 45 -2.79 -18.54 2.39
C ILE A 45 -2.38 -18.31 3.84
N GLN A 46 -2.95 -19.10 4.74
CA GLN A 46 -2.72 -19.04 6.19
C GLN A 46 -1.70 -20.09 6.64
N ASP A 47 -1.09 -19.87 7.79
CA ASP A 47 -0.21 -20.83 8.44
C ASP A 47 -1.03 -21.80 9.28
N PRO A 48 -0.45 -22.91 9.75
CA PRO A 48 -1.18 -23.86 10.59
C PRO A 48 -1.74 -23.26 11.90
N THR A 49 -1.35 -22.03 12.27
CA THR A 49 -1.83 -21.32 13.46
C THR A 49 -2.94 -20.29 13.16
N GLY A 50 -3.49 -20.30 11.94
CA GLY A 50 -4.56 -19.38 11.51
C GLY A 50 -4.09 -17.94 11.27
N ARG A 51 -2.77 -17.71 11.20
CA ARG A 51 -2.20 -16.39 10.90
C ARG A 51 -1.83 -16.32 9.41
N THR A 52 -2.10 -15.21 8.74
CA THR A 52 -1.78 -15.01 7.31
C THR A 52 -0.30 -15.33 7.04
N LEU A 53 -0.04 -16.35 6.22
CA LEU A 53 1.31 -16.86 5.92
C LEU A 53 1.86 -16.30 4.62
N PHE A 54 1.04 -16.12 3.57
CA PHE A 54 1.60 -15.67 2.29
C PHE A 54 1.06 -14.35 1.73
N PHE A 55 -0.22 -14.15 1.47
CA PHE A 55 -0.78 -12.84 1.05
C PHE A 55 -2.27 -13.02 0.78
N ASP A 56 -3.07 -11.98 0.98
CA ASP A 56 -4.45 -11.95 0.49
C ASP A 56 -4.45 -11.35 -0.92
N ARG A 57 -4.84 -12.11 -1.95
CA ARG A 57 -4.94 -11.58 -3.33
C ARG A 57 -6.38 -11.24 -3.69
N VAL A 58 -6.62 -9.98 -4.04
CA VAL A 58 -7.90 -9.51 -4.59
C VAL A 58 -7.70 -8.93 -5.99
N VAL A 59 -8.61 -9.24 -6.91
CA VAL A 59 -8.69 -8.62 -8.24
C VAL A 59 -9.82 -7.60 -8.23
N ALA A 60 -9.47 -6.31 -8.29
CA ALA A 60 -10.44 -5.23 -8.45
C ALA A 60 -10.43 -4.69 -9.89
N ARG A 61 -11.61 -4.52 -10.51
CA ARG A 61 -11.74 -3.93 -11.86
C ARG A 61 -12.31 -2.52 -11.77
N VAL A 62 -11.58 -1.56 -12.34
CA VAL A 62 -12.08 -0.20 -12.56
C VAL A 62 -11.80 0.13 -14.03
N SER A 63 -12.87 0.24 -14.83
CA SER A 63 -12.78 0.37 -16.30
C SER A 63 -11.95 -0.78 -16.93
N ASN A 64 -10.97 -0.48 -17.78
CA ASN A 64 -10.12 -1.46 -18.48
C ASN A 64 -8.85 -1.85 -17.67
N VAL A 65 -8.84 -1.62 -16.36
CA VAL A 65 -7.68 -1.85 -15.50
C VAL A 65 -8.03 -2.84 -14.40
N VAL A 66 -7.08 -3.74 -14.12
CA VAL A 66 -7.15 -4.70 -13.03
C VAL A 66 -6.16 -4.32 -11.94
N PHE A 67 -6.58 -4.35 -10.68
CA PHE A 67 -5.71 -4.21 -9.53
C PHE A 67 -5.54 -5.57 -8.84
N GLN A 68 -4.30 -6.03 -8.70
CA GLN A 68 -3.94 -7.13 -7.82
C GLN A 68 -3.49 -6.55 -6.48
N VAL A 69 -4.31 -6.75 -5.46
CA VAL A 69 -4.05 -6.22 -4.12
C VAL A 69 -3.44 -7.33 -3.27
N TYR A 70 -2.38 -7.02 -2.53
CA TYR A 70 -1.64 -7.95 -1.67
C TYR A 70 -1.53 -7.39 -0.26
N THR A 71 -1.64 -8.25 0.76
CA THR A 71 -1.24 -7.95 2.14
C THR A 71 0.07 -8.64 2.48
N VAL A 72 0.96 -7.95 3.20
CA VAL A 72 2.21 -8.53 3.68
C VAL A 72 2.04 -9.05 5.11
N ALA A 73 2.46 -10.29 5.38
CA ALA A 73 2.49 -10.83 6.74
C ALA A 73 3.42 -9.99 7.63
N GLY A 74 2.86 -9.39 8.69
CA GLY A 74 3.58 -8.45 9.57
C GLY A 74 4.55 -9.10 10.57
N GLN A 75 4.66 -10.43 10.60
CA GLN A 75 5.49 -11.14 11.57
C GLN A 75 6.97 -11.12 11.19
N ARG A 76 7.86 -10.79 12.13
CA ARG A 76 9.30 -10.61 11.88
C ARG A 76 9.97 -11.78 11.15
N ARG A 77 9.55 -13.03 11.43
CA ARG A 77 10.06 -14.29 10.81
C ARG A 77 9.93 -14.40 9.29
N HIS A 78 9.07 -13.61 8.64
CA HIS A 78 8.80 -13.71 7.19
C HIS A 78 9.55 -12.67 6.32
N LYS A 79 10.69 -12.16 6.80
CA LYS A 79 11.44 -11.04 6.17
C LYS A 79 11.72 -11.22 4.67
N PHE A 80 12.22 -12.39 4.25
CA PHE A 80 12.52 -12.65 2.83
C PHE A 80 11.26 -12.63 1.95
N GLN A 81 10.13 -13.10 2.48
CA GLN A 81 8.86 -13.10 1.76
C GLN A 81 8.33 -11.67 1.54
N ARG A 82 8.52 -10.77 2.52
CA ARG A 82 8.11 -9.36 2.40
C ARG A 82 8.81 -8.63 1.27
N GLN A 83 10.12 -8.84 1.10
CA GLN A 83 10.87 -8.23 0.01
C GLN A 83 10.37 -8.73 -1.36
N THR A 84 10.05 -10.02 -1.46
CA THR A 84 9.47 -10.61 -2.68
C THR A 84 8.08 -10.06 -2.98
N VAL A 85 7.21 -9.91 -1.98
CA VAL A 85 5.87 -9.33 -2.17
C VAL A 85 5.96 -7.86 -2.58
N LEU A 86 6.95 -7.09 -2.10
CA LEU A 86 7.13 -5.70 -2.54
C LEU A 86 7.59 -5.58 -4.00
N LYS A 87 8.29 -6.57 -4.55
CA LYS A 87 8.78 -6.53 -5.94
C LYS A 87 7.62 -6.32 -6.93
N GLY A 88 7.78 -5.35 -7.82
CA GLY A 88 6.80 -5.00 -8.84
C GLY A 88 5.56 -4.28 -8.32
N THR A 89 5.57 -3.80 -7.08
CA THR A 89 4.45 -3.01 -6.53
C THR A 89 4.36 -1.65 -7.23
N ASP A 90 3.16 -1.30 -7.69
CA ASP A 90 2.84 -0.03 -8.36
C ASP A 90 2.22 1.01 -7.41
N ALA A 91 1.74 0.61 -6.22
CA ALA A 91 1.42 1.51 -5.09
C ALA A 91 1.50 0.80 -3.73
N VAL A 92 1.91 1.51 -2.68
CA VAL A 92 1.95 1.00 -1.30
C VAL A 92 0.86 1.69 -0.46
N ILE A 93 0.16 0.90 0.35
CA ILE A 93 -0.71 1.40 1.41
C ILE A 93 -0.07 0.96 2.73
N PHE A 94 0.55 1.89 3.44
CA PHE A 94 1.15 1.63 4.74
C PHE A 94 0.11 1.81 5.84
N THR A 95 -0.18 0.76 6.59
CA THR A 95 -1.08 0.80 7.73
C THR A 95 -0.28 1.09 8.99
N TRP A 96 -0.58 2.20 9.63
CA TRP A 96 -0.09 2.59 10.94
C TRP A 96 -1.13 2.24 11.99
N ASP A 97 -0.75 1.48 13.01
CA ASP A 97 -1.61 1.20 14.15
C ASP A 97 -1.62 2.41 15.09
N SER A 98 -2.78 3.02 15.35
CA SER A 98 -2.84 4.28 16.09
C SER A 98 -2.57 4.14 17.58
N LEU A 99 -2.62 2.94 18.16
CA LEU A 99 -2.37 2.75 19.60
C LEU A 99 -0.94 3.18 19.98
N ILE A 100 -0.79 3.85 21.13
CA ILE A 100 0.50 4.33 21.64
C ILE A 100 1.49 3.18 21.85
N ASP A 101 1.03 2.03 22.35
CA ASP A 101 1.88 0.86 22.60
C ASP A 101 2.45 0.24 21.31
N GLN A 102 1.79 0.45 20.16
CA GLN A 102 2.25 -0.01 18.84
C GLN A 102 3.27 0.91 18.19
N TRP A 103 3.61 2.05 18.81
CA TRP A 103 4.58 3.01 18.27
C TRP A 103 5.90 2.34 17.85
N GLY A 104 6.46 1.48 18.69
CA GLY A 104 7.71 0.77 18.40
C GLY A 104 7.63 -0.13 17.17
N GLU A 105 6.55 -0.91 17.04
CA GLU A 105 6.34 -1.80 15.90
C GLU A 105 6.05 -1.03 14.60
N ASN A 106 5.31 0.07 14.68
CA ASN A 106 5.09 0.98 13.56
C ASN A 106 6.42 1.52 13.00
N ILE A 107 7.27 2.07 13.88
CA ILE A 107 8.59 2.61 13.50
C ILE A 107 9.47 1.52 12.91
N TRP A 108 9.48 0.33 13.52
CA TRP A 108 10.25 -0.81 13.02
C TRP A 108 9.78 -1.23 11.62
N SER A 109 8.47 -1.35 11.41
CA SER A 109 7.89 -1.73 10.12
C SER A 109 8.16 -0.69 9.03
N LEU A 110 8.08 0.61 9.37
CA LEU A 110 8.39 1.69 8.45
C LEU A 110 9.88 1.67 8.04
N LYS A 111 10.79 1.53 8.99
CA LYS A 111 12.24 1.41 8.71
C LYS A 111 12.54 0.22 7.81
N GLU A 112 11.87 -0.91 8.02
CA GLU A 112 12.03 -2.08 7.18
C GLU A 112 11.52 -1.85 5.75
N LEU A 113 10.33 -1.24 5.59
CA LEU A 113 9.80 -0.86 4.29
C LEU A 113 10.78 0.05 3.53
N LEU A 114 11.31 1.07 4.20
CA LEU A 114 12.27 2.00 3.60
C LEU A 114 13.59 1.30 3.22
N LYS A 115 14.04 0.34 4.03
CA LYS A 115 15.22 -0.48 3.69
C LYS A 115 15.01 -1.29 2.41
N PHE A 116 13.81 -1.82 2.18
CA PHE A 116 13.53 -2.67 1.02
C PHE A 116 13.08 -1.92 -0.22
N TYR A 117 12.42 -0.77 -0.05
CA TYR A 117 11.68 -0.12 -1.14
C TYR A 117 11.78 1.41 -1.10
N GLY A 118 12.54 1.99 -0.16
CA GLY A 118 12.62 3.43 0.04
C GLY A 118 13.13 4.20 -1.18
N ASN A 119 14.02 3.60 -1.98
CA ASN A 119 14.49 4.19 -3.23
C ASN A 119 13.38 4.42 -4.28
N LYS A 120 12.22 3.76 -4.13
CA LYS A 120 11.05 3.93 -5.00
C LYS A 120 9.96 4.80 -4.38
N LEU A 121 9.90 4.84 -3.04
CA LEU A 121 8.90 5.58 -2.27
C LEU A 121 9.30 7.02 -2.01
N ILE A 122 10.60 7.31 -1.91
CA ILE A 122 11.12 8.65 -1.67
C ILE A 122 11.41 9.29 -3.04
N PRO A 123 10.83 10.46 -3.35
CA PRO A 123 11.15 11.20 -4.56
C PRO A 123 12.64 11.53 -4.66
N ALA A 124 13.19 11.43 -5.87
CA ALA A 124 14.59 11.77 -6.12
C ALA A 124 14.86 13.28 -5.95
N LYS A 125 13.85 14.12 -6.19
CA LYS A 125 13.90 15.57 -6.01
C LYS A 125 12.67 16.06 -5.25
N PRO A 126 12.76 17.20 -4.54
CA PRO A 126 11.57 17.87 -4.00
C PRO A 126 10.54 18.11 -5.11
N PHE A 127 9.26 17.94 -4.78
CA PHE A 127 8.10 18.13 -5.68
C PHE A 127 7.95 17.12 -6.84
N ASP A 128 8.94 16.27 -7.10
CA ASP A 128 8.77 15.16 -8.03
C ASP A 128 7.83 14.10 -7.44
N PRO A 129 7.02 13.41 -8.28
CA PRO A 129 6.27 12.26 -7.82
C PRO A 129 7.22 11.09 -7.49
N PRO A 130 6.95 10.29 -6.45
CA PRO A 130 7.72 9.08 -6.20
C PRO A 130 7.54 8.07 -7.33
N GLU A 131 8.50 7.18 -7.54
CA GLU A 131 8.38 6.11 -8.54
C GLU A 131 7.15 5.24 -8.26
N VAL A 132 6.94 4.95 -6.97
CA VAL A 132 5.80 4.22 -6.42
C VAL A 132 5.14 5.08 -5.34
N PRO A 133 3.87 5.48 -5.53
CA PRO A 133 3.14 6.26 -4.54
C PRO A 133 2.87 5.43 -3.28
N ILE A 134 2.85 6.12 -2.15
CA ILE A 134 2.53 5.58 -0.85
C ILE A 134 1.42 6.40 -0.18
N VAL A 135 0.48 5.70 0.43
CA VAL A 135 -0.61 6.26 1.25
C VAL A 135 -0.51 5.66 2.65
N VAL A 136 -0.75 6.46 3.67
CA VAL A 136 -0.74 6.00 5.06
C VAL A 136 -2.17 5.91 5.59
N LEU A 137 -2.52 4.76 6.18
CA LEU A 137 -3.73 4.59 6.97
C LEU A 137 -3.34 4.74 8.44
N ALA A 138 -3.76 5.81 9.11
CA ALA A 138 -3.75 5.85 10.57
C ALA A 138 -4.99 5.07 11.03
N ASN A 139 -4.83 3.78 11.31
CA ASN A 139 -5.92 2.85 11.54
C ASN A 139 -6.22 2.69 13.03
N LYS A 140 -7.44 2.21 13.35
CA LYS A 140 -7.97 2.05 14.71
C LYS A 140 -8.24 3.38 15.43
N ARG A 141 -8.76 4.36 14.70
CA ARG A 141 -9.11 5.69 15.24
C ARG A 141 -10.34 5.68 16.14
N ASP A 142 -11.01 4.53 16.24
CA ASP A 142 -12.10 4.23 17.17
C ASP A 142 -11.63 3.92 18.59
N LEU A 143 -10.34 3.65 18.79
CA LEU A 143 -9.78 3.31 20.10
C LEU A 143 -9.39 4.54 20.91
N GLU A 144 -9.33 4.35 22.24
CA GLU A 144 -8.69 5.28 23.17
C GLU A 144 -7.16 5.11 23.16
N ASP A 145 -6.43 6.03 23.81
CA ASP A 145 -4.96 5.99 23.91
C ASP A 145 -4.24 5.87 22.56
N ILE A 146 -4.70 6.69 21.61
CA ILE A 146 -4.15 6.76 20.26
C ILE A 146 -3.17 7.93 20.10
N VAL A 147 -2.16 7.68 19.29
CA VAL A 147 -1.17 8.66 18.84
C VAL A 147 -1.85 9.76 18.01
N GLU A 148 -1.46 11.00 18.26
CA GLU A 148 -1.90 12.13 17.44
C GLU A 148 -1.35 12.06 16.00
N ILE A 149 -2.16 12.49 15.03
CA ILE A 149 -1.75 12.55 13.62
C ILE A 149 -0.56 13.49 13.39
N SER A 150 -0.42 14.53 14.22
CA SER A 150 0.74 15.44 14.24
C SER A 150 2.05 14.67 14.44
N LYS A 151 2.06 13.68 15.32
CA LYS A 151 3.25 12.87 15.64
C LYS A 151 3.58 11.88 14.54
N LEU A 152 2.56 11.26 13.95
CA LEU A 152 2.71 10.44 12.75
C LEU A 152 3.29 11.27 11.59
N ARG A 153 2.78 12.49 11.38
CA ARG A 153 3.29 13.40 10.34
C ARG A 153 4.79 13.69 10.54
N GLN A 154 5.22 14.02 11.77
CA GLN A 154 6.63 14.23 12.10
C GLN A 154 7.51 13.02 11.75
N VAL A 155 7.02 11.80 11.99
CA VAL A 155 7.74 10.56 11.63
C VAL A 155 7.89 10.44 10.11
N LEU A 156 6.82 10.68 9.35
CA LEU A 156 6.86 10.61 7.89
C LEU A 156 7.77 11.68 7.31
N ASP A 157 7.75 12.91 7.84
CA ASP A 157 8.62 13.99 7.40
C ASP A 157 10.10 13.64 7.63
N THR A 158 10.42 13.11 8.81
CA THR A 158 11.77 12.60 9.14
C THR A 158 12.19 11.47 8.20
N ALA A 159 11.25 10.64 7.77
CA ALA A 159 11.45 9.56 6.80
C ALA A 159 11.51 10.02 5.33
N LYS A 160 11.44 11.34 5.05
CA LYS A 160 11.35 11.93 3.70
C LYS A 160 10.10 11.49 2.93
N LEU A 161 9.03 11.21 3.67
CA LEU A 161 7.71 10.80 3.18
C LEU A 161 6.65 11.90 3.41
N ASN A 162 7.07 13.16 3.49
CA ASN A 162 6.19 14.32 3.68
C ASN A 162 5.07 14.44 2.62
N HIS A 163 5.32 13.95 1.40
CA HIS A 163 4.34 13.90 0.31
C HIS A 163 3.19 12.88 0.52
N CYS A 164 3.29 11.99 1.52
CA CYS A 164 2.28 10.97 1.78
C CYS A 164 1.00 11.59 2.35
N LEU A 165 -0.15 11.20 1.80
CA LEU A 165 -1.43 11.46 2.45
C LEU A 165 -1.64 10.48 3.61
N ILE A 166 -2.15 11.00 4.73
CA ILE A 166 -2.61 10.21 5.87
C ILE A 166 -4.14 10.21 5.82
N TYR A 167 -4.72 9.01 5.86
CA TYR A 167 -6.15 8.82 6.08
C TYR A 167 -6.35 8.26 7.48
N GLU A 168 -7.11 8.96 8.30
CA GLU A 168 -7.64 8.42 9.55
C GLU A 168 -8.69 7.36 9.22
N THR A 169 -8.48 6.14 9.68
CA THR A 169 -9.28 4.97 9.28
C THR A 169 -9.74 4.14 10.46
N ILE A 170 -10.88 3.49 10.24
CA ILE A 170 -11.40 2.42 11.10
C ILE A 170 -11.70 1.26 10.17
N ALA A 171 -10.76 0.32 10.04
CA ALA A 171 -10.84 -0.75 9.05
C ALA A 171 -12.08 -1.64 9.21
N ILE A 172 -12.52 -1.87 10.45
CA ILE A 172 -13.69 -2.73 10.75
C ILE A 172 -15.02 -2.15 10.25
N THR A 173 -15.15 -0.82 10.18
CA THR A 173 -16.36 -0.15 9.69
C THR A 173 -16.18 0.39 8.27
N GLY A 174 -14.94 0.59 7.83
CA GLY A 174 -14.60 1.09 6.50
C GLY A 174 -14.31 2.57 6.41
N VAL A 175 -14.33 3.28 7.54
CA VAL A 175 -14.13 4.74 7.55
C VAL A 175 -12.83 5.06 6.82
N ASN A 176 -12.96 5.85 5.75
CA ASN A 176 -11.90 6.28 4.83
C ASN A 176 -11.09 5.19 4.11
N VAL A 177 -11.33 3.89 4.34
CA VAL A 177 -10.59 2.79 3.69
C VAL A 177 -10.74 2.85 2.16
N LYS A 178 -11.98 2.99 1.67
CA LYS A 178 -12.26 3.17 0.22
C LYS A 178 -11.49 4.35 -0.36
N ARG A 179 -11.56 5.50 0.32
CA ARG A 179 -10.98 6.77 -0.16
C ARG A 179 -9.47 6.63 -0.30
N ALA A 180 -8.82 6.02 0.69
CA ALA A 180 -7.39 5.76 0.66
C ALA A 180 -7.00 4.77 -0.45
N PHE A 181 -7.75 3.67 -0.61
CA PHE A 181 -7.51 2.68 -1.66
C PHE A 181 -7.67 3.29 -3.06
N VAL A 182 -8.78 3.98 -3.32
CA VAL A 182 -9.05 4.63 -4.62
C VAL A 182 -7.98 5.67 -4.93
N TYR A 183 -7.54 6.44 -3.94
CA TYR A 183 -6.44 7.39 -4.12
C TYR A 183 -5.15 6.68 -4.51
N ALA A 184 -4.73 5.62 -3.77
CA ALA A 184 -3.53 4.85 -4.09
C ALA A 184 -3.60 4.24 -5.51
N ALA A 185 -4.74 3.65 -5.86
CA ALA A 185 -4.99 3.07 -7.17
C ALA A 185 -4.88 4.10 -8.30
N ARG A 186 -5.51 5.27 -8.11
CA ARG A 186 -5.42 6.39 -9.05
C ARG A 186 -3.99 6.87 -9.23
N GLN A 187 -3.22 7.02 -8.15
CA GLN A 187 -1.82 7.45 -8.24
C GLN A 187 -0.96 6.42 -8.98
N ALA A 188 -1.18 5.12 -8.78
CA ALA A 188 -0.49 4.06 -9.52
C ALA A 188 -0.70 4.20 -11.03
N VAL A 189 -1.95 4.42 -11.44
CA VAL A 189 -2.34 4.60 -12.84
C VAL A 189 -1.74 5.88 -13.42
N LEU A 190 -1.84 7.01 -12.71
CA LEU A 190 -1.27 8.29 -13.15
C LEU A 190 0.25 8.21 -13.33
N ASN A 191 0.96 7.58 -12.39
CA ASN A 191 2.41 7.40 -12.50
C ASN A 191 2.79 6.54 -13.70
N HIS A 192 1.99 5.54 -14.06
CA HIS A 192 2.24 4.75 -15.27
C HIS A 192 2.11 5.59 -16.54
N TYR A 193 1.02 6.35 -16.69
CA TYR A 193 0.81 7.17 -17.89
C TYR A 193 1.81 8.32 -18.01
N LYS A 194 2.20 8.96 -16.90
CA LYS A 194 3.25 9.99 -16.91
C LYS A 194 4.60 9.46 -17.41
N LYS A 195 4.97 8.22 -17.04
CA LYS A 195 6.19 7.57 -17.52
C LYS A 195 6.13 7.25 -19.02
N LEU A 196 4.94 7.03 -19.58
CA LEU A 196 4.77 6.83 -21.02
C LEU A 196 4.89 8.16 -21.78
N SER A 197 4.24 9.23 -21.29
CA SER A 197 4.28 10.55 -21.92
C SER A 197 5.66 11.23 -21.82
N GLY A 198 6.43 10.96 -20.76
CA GLY A 198 7.80 11.49 -20.63
C GLY A 198 8.83 10.76 -21.51
N LYS A 199 8.58 9.49 -21.88
CA LYS A 199 9.47 8.72 -22.77
C LYS A 199 9.32 9.10 -24.24
N SER A 200 8.15 9.59 -24.66
CA SER A 200 7.91 10.06 -26.04
C SER A 200 8.67 11.33 -26.42
N THR A 201 9.28 12.03 -25.46
CA THR A 201 10.06 13.26 -25.70
C THR A 201 11.58 13.03 -25.73
N GLU A 202 12.08 11.83 -25.43
CA GLU A 202 13.53 11.54 -25.37
C GLU A 202 14.02 10.62 -26.51
N SER A 203 13.17 10.31 -27.50
CA SER A 203 13.56 9.58 -28.72
C SER A 203 13.33 10.46 -29.95
N ASP A 204 14.24 11.41 -30.18
CA ASP A 204 14.76 11.80 -31.50
C ASP A 204 15.72 12.99 -31.35
N PRO A 205 17.03 12.76 -31.29
CA PRO A 205 17.99 13.62 -31.95
C PRO A 205 18.37 12.96 -33.28
N PHE A 206 17.96 13.60 -34.38
CA PHE A 206 18.59 13.44 -35.68
C PHE A 206 20.10 13.62 -35.60
#